data_AF-K6W6C9-F1
#
_entry.id   AF-K6W6C9-F1
#
_cell.length_a   1.000
_cell.length_b   1.000
_cell.length_c   1.000
_cell.angle_alpha   90.00
_cell.angle_beta   90.00
_cell.angle_gamma   90.00
#
_symmetry.space_group_name_H-M   'P 1'
#
loop_
_entity.id
_entity.type
_entity.pdbx_description
1 polymer ?
#
loop_
_entity_poly.entity_id
_entity_poly.type
_entity_poly.pdbx_seq_one_letter_code
_entity_poly.pdbx_strand_id
1 'polypeptide(L)'
;MTSIAAGTARKAYETLEPLHVLVYFNPGLRAAQADTGLDARAFYVGARAAPMGPCHPTVVTSAFFNFAPDLITAAWTAACRVGLDTIAERRFVMLDEQLRQILADRIENPEIIELAKRYAEIAADLPLGGRPLAAAWAADTAPDDPHLALWHAISILREWRGDNHIAVLVNRGLDGLDAVTFHEAQLPDPTIRRRVLGRKLVQITRGWSDDAWDASVQRLAARGLVTDGDSGHRLTDAGLELYRAVEADTDALCAPAWSGSGADDLLDRTRPYVKAIIDAGILPGTRTKR
;
A
#
# COMPACT_ATOMS: atom_id res chain seq x y z
N MET A 1 -5.65 -21.61 -16.23
CA MET A 1 -4.59 -21.32 -15.24
C MET A 1 -4.45 -19.82 -14.98
N THR A 2 -4.33 -18.96 -15.99
CA THR A 2 -4.16 -17.49 -15.83
C THR A 2 -5.29 -16.81 -15.04
N SER A 3 -6.56 -17.18 -15.28
CA SER A 3 -7.70 -16.62 -14.55
C SER A 3 -7.74 -17.04 -13.06
N ILE A 4 -7.32 -18.26 -12.74
CA ILE A 4 -7.21 -18.73 -11.34
C ILE A 4 -6.11 -17.95 -10.63
N ALA A 5 -4.93 -17.85 -11.22
CA ALA A 5 -3.80 -17.13 -10.64
C ALA A 5 -4.09 -15.63 -10.44
N ALA A 6 -4.84 -14.99 -11.34
CA ALA A 6 -5.32 -13.62 -11.15
C ALA A 6 -6.29 -13.50 -9.96
N GLY A 7 -7.21 -14.45 -9.80
CA GLY A 7 -8.08 -14.55 -8.62
C GLY A 7 -7.28 -14.73 -7.32
N THR A 8 -6.24 -15.56 -7.34
CA THR A 8 -5.34 -15.73 -6.19
C THR A 8 -4.53 -14.47 -5.90
N ALA A 9 -4.10 -13.71 -6.92
CA ALA A 9 -3.43 -12.42 -6.73
C ALA A 9 -4.34 -11.40 -6.02
N ARG A 10 -5.62 -11.34 -6.40
CA ARG A 10 -6.63 -10.54 -5.69
C ARG A 10 -6.79 -11.00 -4.24
N LYS A 11 -6.97 -12.30 -4.01
CA LYS A 11 -7.09 -12.90 -2.67
C LYS A 11 -5.85 -12.57 -1.82
N ALA A 12 -4.66 -12.63 -2.39
CA ALA A 12 -3.41 -12.32 -1.72
C ALA A 12 -3.37 -10.86 -1.26
N TYR A 13 -3.70 -9.92 -2.15
CA TYR A 13 -3.80 -8.50 -1.79
C TYR A 13 -4.76 -8.28 -0.62
N GLU A 14 -5.99 -8.79 -0.73
CA GLU A 14 -7.02 -8.59 0.31
C GLU A 14 -6.65 -9.26 1.65
N THR A 15 -5.95 -10.38 1.59
CA THR A 15 -5.51 -11.13 2.79
C THR A 15 -4.32 -10.45 3.46
N LEU A 16 -3.34 -9.98 2.70
CA LEU A 16 -2.05 -9.54 3.26
C LEU A 16 -1.99 -8.04 3.56
N GLU A 17 -2.78 -7.21 2.88
CA GLU A 17 -2.75 -5.75 3.06
C GLU A 17 -2.90 -5.32 4.53
N PRO A 18 -3.79 -5.89 5.37
CA PRO A 18 -3.89 -5.49 6.78
C PRO A 18 -2.59 -5.67 7.58
N LEU A 19 -1.82 -6.71 7.28
CA LEU A 19 -0.53 -6.96 7.93
C LEU A 19 0.51 -5.94 7.47
N HIS A 20 0.58 -5.64 6.17
CA HIS A 20 1.49 -4.61 5.64
C HIS A 20 1.16 -3.22 6.20
N VAL A 21 -0.10 -2.77 6.10
CA VAL A 21 -0.48 -1.39 6.42
C VAL A 21 -0.46 -1.06 7.92
N LEU A 22 -0.33 -2.05 8.80
CA LEU A 22 -0.19 -1.84 10.24
C LEU A 22 0.92 -0.82 10.56
N VAL A 23 2.03 -0.85 9.83
CA VAL A 23 3.15 0.07 10.04
C VAL A 23 2.75 1.54 9.89
N TYR A 24 1.69 1.85 9.13
CA TYR A 24 1.24 3.22 8.84
C TYR A 24 0.03 3.68 9.66
N PHE A 25 -0.55 2.82 10.51
CA PHE A 25 -1.74 3.15 11.30
C PHE A 25 -1.64 2.83 12.79
N ASN A 26 -0.52 2.27 13.25
CA ASN A 26 -0.40 1.79 14.62
C ASN A 26 -0.22 2.92 15.67
N PRO A 27 -0.60 2.67 16.94
CA PRO A 27 -0.42 3.61 18.06
C PRO A 27 1.02 4.12 18.28
N GLY A 28 2.03 3.33 17.92
CA GLY A 28 3.45 3.66 18.09
C GLY A 28 3.93 4.82 17.22
N LEU A 29 3.18 5.21 16.19
CA LEU A 29 3.55 6.29 15.27
C LEU A 29 3.84 7.63 15.96
N ARG A 30 3.12 7.97 17.03
CA ARG A 30 3.36 9.23 17.74
C ARG A 30 4.71 9.24 18.45
N ALA A 31 5.10 8.11 19.05
CA ALA A 31 6.40 7.96 19.67
C ALA A 31 7.49 8.01 18.61
N ALA A 32 7.35 7.26 17.51
CA ALA A 32 8.32 7.26 16.42
C ALA A 32 8.52 8.64 15.78
N GLN A 33 7.45 9.42 15.63
CA GLN A 33 7.51 10.82 15.18
C GLN A 33 8.26 11.71 16.18
N ALA A 34 7.98 11.58 17.48
CA ALA A 34 8.68 12.33 18.52
C ALA A 34 10.18 11.99 18.57
N ASP A 35 10.52 10.71 18.49
CA ASP A 35 11.90 10.21 18.56
C ASP A 35 12.74 10.68 17.35
N THR A 36 12.11 10.83 16.18
CA THR A 36 12.78 11.30 14.95
C THR A 36 12.65 12.79 14.70
N GLY A 37 11.80 13.49 15.46
CA GLY A 37 11.45 14.90 15.21
C GLY A 37 10.69 15.14 13.90
N LEU A 38 10.16 14.09 13.27
CA LEU A 38 9.43 14.16 12.00
C LEU A 38 7.93 14.27 12.25
N ASP A 39 7.25 15.07 11.42
CA ASP A 39 5.78 15.02 11.37
C ASP A 39 5.28 13.71 10.73
N ALA A 40 3.97 13.49 10.77
CA ALA A 40 3.36 12.26 10.25
C ALA A 40 3.64 12.00 8.76
N ARG A 41 3.75 13.05 7.93
CA ARG A 41 3.98 12.92 6.48
C ARG A 41 5.45 12.61 6.22
N ALA A 42 6.36 13.33 6.86
CA ALA A 42 7.80 13.12 6.75
C ALA A 42 8.21 11.74 7.30
N PHE A 43 7.64 11.31 8.42
CA PHE A 43 7.86 9.95 8.93
C PHE A 43 7.30 8.90 7.97
N TYR A 44 6.07 9.07 7.44
CA TYR A 44 5.49 8.14 6.46
C TYR A 44 6.36 8.00 5.20
N VAL A 45 6.76 9.12 4.59
CA VAL A 45 7.59 9.12 3.38
C VAL A 45 8.97 8.54 3.67
N GLY A 46 9.63 9.00 4.74
CA GLY A 46 10.94 8.49 5.14
C GLY A 46 10.92 7.00 5.44
N ALA A 47 9.96 6.53 6.26
CA ALA A 47 9.87 5.13 6.64
C ALA A 47 9.51 4.21 5.48
N ARG A 48 8.76 4.68 4.47
CA ARG A 48 8.39 3.85 3.31
C ARG A 48 9.44 3.90 2.19
N ALA A 49 10.11 5.03 1.99
CA ALA A 49 11.09 5.24 0.92
C ALA A 49 12.56 5.05 1.36
N ALA A 50 12.84 4.88 2.66
CA ALA A 50 14.21 4.64 3.16
C ALA A 50 14.98 3.56 2.37
N PRO A 51 14.38 2.40 1.99
CA PRO A 51 15.07 1.40 1.18
C PRO A 51 15.57 1.89 -0.18
N MET A 52 14.99 2.96 -0.73
CA MET A 52 15.44 3.54 -2.01
C MET A 52 16.79 4.26 -1.89
N GLY A 53 17.28 4.47 -0.66
CA GLY A 53 18.49 5.21 -0.37
C GLY A 53 18.36 6.72 -0.66
N PRO A 54 19.42 7.50 -0.41
CA PRO A 54 19.43 8.92 -0.68
C PRO A 54 19.32 9.17 -2.19
N CYS A 55 18.21 9.77 -2.62
CA CYS A 55 17.98 10.12 -4.01
C CYS A 55 17.29 11.49 -4.13
N HIS A 56 17.28 12.04 -5.35
CA HIS A 56 16.59 13.29 -5.61
C HIS A 56 15.08 13.15 -5.30
N PRO A 57 14.42 14.13 -4.65
CA PRO A 57 13.04 14.00 -4.23
C PRO A 57 12.06 13.63 -5.35
N THR A 58 12.33 14.03 -6.59
CA THR A 58 11.49 13.68 -7.74
C THR A 58 11.43 12.18 -8.03
N VAL A 59 12.46 11.42 -7.67
CA VAL A 59 12.47 9.95 -7.77
C VAL A 59 11.46 9.36 -6.78
N VAL A 60 11.43 9.87 -5.55
CA VAL A 60 10.46 9.46 -4.53
C VAL A 60 9.05 9.89 -4.93
N THR A 61 8.87 11.12 -5.41
CA THR A 61 7.56 11.58 -5.92
C THR A 61 7.01 10.67 -7.02
N SER A 62 7.87 10.22 -7.94
CA SER A 62 7.46 9.29 -9.00
C SER A 62 6.96 7.95 -8.45
N ALA A 63 7.60 7.40 -7.42
CA ALA A 63 7.18 6.16 -6.77
C ALA A 63 5.94 6.35 -5.87
N PHE A 64 5.77 7.54 -5.30
CA PHE A 64 4.63 7.95 -4.47
C PHE A 64 3.53 8.58 -5.34
N PHE A 65 3.27 7.92 -6.48
CA PHE A 65 2.52 8.36 -7.66
C PHE A 65 1.36 9.32 -7.42
N ASN A 66 0.55 9.10 -6.38
CA ASN A 66 -0.69 9.82 -6.14
C ASN A 66 -0.61 10.98 -5.14
N PHE A 67 0.58 11.30 -4.64
CA PHE A 67 0.82 12.42 -3.73
C PHE A 67 1.21 13.69 -4.50
N ALA A 68 0.88 14.85 -3.94
CA ALA A 68 1.32 16.13 -4.46
C ALA A 68 2.86 16.23 -4.41
N PRO A 69 3.52 16.63 -5.50
CA PRO A 69 4.98 16.69 -5.57
C PRO A 69 5.63 17.52 -4.46
N ASP A 70 5.03 18.66 -4.09
CA ASP A 70 5.57 19.55 -3.05
C ASP A 70 5.52 18.90 -1.67
N LEU A 71 4.46 18.13 -1.38
CA LEU A 71 4.34 17.39 -0.12
C LEU A 71 5.44 16.34 -0.01
N ILE A 72 5.64 15.52 -1.05
CA ILE A 72 6.69 14.50 -1.03
C ILE A 72 8.07 15.15 -0.97
N THR A 73 8.30 16.23 -1.71
CA THR A 73 9.59 16.93 -1.72
C THR A 73 9.96 17.44 -0.32
N ALA A 74 9.02 18.09 0.37
CA ALA A 74 9.24 18.60 1.72
C ALA A 74 9.43 17.44 2.73
N ALA A 75 8.57 16.43 2.67
CA ALA A 75 8.60 15.26 3.56
C ALA A 75 9.90 14.46 3.42
N TRP A 76 10.31 14.18 2.18
CA TRP A 76 11.55 13.46 1.88
C TRP A 76 12.79 14.24 2.29
N THR A 77 12.83 15.55 2.01
CA THR A 77 13.95 16.41 2.44
C THR A 77 14.10 16.40 3.96
N ALA A 78 12.99 16.44 4.71
CA ALA A 78 13.02 16.35 6.16
C ALA A 78 13.53 14.97 6.64
N ALA A 79 13.05 13.87 6.04
CA ALA A 79 13.50 12.53 6.34
C ALA A 79 15.01 12.33 6.09
N CYS A 80 15.53 12.79 4.95
CA CYS A 80 16.96 12.70 4.63
C CYS A 80 17.85 13.46 5.62
N ARG A 81 17.39 14.58 6.18
CA ARG A 81 18.15 15.33 7.20
C ARG A 81 18.27 14.58 8.53
N VAL A 82 17.26 13.78 8.88
CA VAL A 82 17.29 12.94 10.10
C VAL A 82 18.19 11.73 9.90
N GLY A 83 18.16 11.13 8.71
CA GLY A 83 18.91 9.92 8.37
C GLY A 83 17.96 8.75 8.11
N LEU A 84 18.08 8.15 6.92
CA LEU A 84 17.16 7.10 6.47
C LEU A 84 17.28 5.82 7.30
N ASP A 85 18.49 5.45 7.70
CA ASP A 85 18.74 4.28 8.56
C ASP A 85 18.08 4.45 9.92
N THR A 86 18.22 5.63 10.55
CA THR A 86 17.55 5.95 11.82
C THR A 86 16.03 5.82 11.72
N ILE A 87 15.44 6.28 10.61
CA ILE A 87 13.99 6.17 10.39
C ILE A 87 13.59 4.70 10.15
N ALA A 88 14.37 3.94 9.38
CA ALA A 88 14.13 2.53 9.09
C ALA A 88 14.24 1.66 10.35
N GLU A 89 15.27 1.86 11.17
CA GLU A 89 15.44 1.23 12.48
C GLU A 89 14.25 1.56 13.38
N ARG A 90 13.89 2.84 13.48
CA ARG A 90 12.78 3.25 14.35
C ARG A 90 11.44 2.65 13.91
N ARG A 91 11.20 2.53 12.59
CA ARG A 91 10.04 1.84 12.00
C ARG A 91 9.99 0.38 12.45
N PHE A 92 11.11 -0.34 12.42
CA PHE A 92 11.14 -1.74 12.85
C PHE A 92 10.95 -1.89 14.36
N VAL A 93 11.56 -1.05 15.19
CA VAL A 93 11.32 -1.03 16.65
C VAL A 93 9.84 -0.80 16.95
N MET A 94 9.23 0.20 16.30
CA MET A 94 7.80 0.48 16.45
C MET A 94 6.96 -0.72 16.05
N LEU A 95 7.26 -1.33 14.91
CA LEU A 95 6.49 -2.45 14.40
C LEU A 95 6.64 -3.69 15.28
N ASP A 96 7.83 -3.95 15.84
CA ASP A 96 8.12 -5.03 16.78
C ASP A 96 7.24 -4.92 18.02
N GLU A 97 7.25 -3.76 18.68
CA GLU A 97 6.44 -3.47 19.87
C GLU A 97 4.96 -3.75 19.60
N GLN A 98 4.45 -3.31 18.45
CA GLN A 98 3.04 -3.46 18.08
C GLN A 98 2.68 -4.90 17.73
N LEU A 99 3.52 -5.61 16.98
CA LEU A 99 3.27 -7.01 16.63
C LEU A 99 3.35 -7.92 17.86
N ARG A 100 4.30 -7.69 18.78
CA ARG A 100 4.37 -8.40 20.07
C ARG A 100 3.08 -8.21 20.87
N GLN A 101 2.58 -6.98 20.95
CA GLN A 101 1.34 -6.69 21.67
C GLN A 101 0.10 -7.33 21.01
N ILE A 102 -0.02 -7.26 19.68
CA ILE A 102 -1.20 -7.73 18.94
C ILE A 102 -1.24 -9.26 18.85
N LEU A 103 -0.11 -9.89 18.56
CA LEU A 103 -0.04 -11.33 18.37
C LEU A 103 0.00 -12.08 19.71
N ALA A 104 0.50 -11.44 20.78
CA ALA A 104 0.66 -12.03 22.11
C ALA A 104 1.34 -13.41 21.97
N ASP A 105 0.80 -14.46 22.60
CA ASP A 105 1.35 -15.82 22.55
C ASP A 105 1.53 -16.38 21.12
N ARG A 106 0.83 -15.83 20.11
CA ARG A 106 0.98 -16.26 18.72
C ARG A 106 2.31 -15.86 18.10
N ILE A 107 3.03 -14.90 18.69
CA ILE A 107 4.31 -14.46 18.15
C ILE A 107 5.39 -15.54 18.23
N GLU A 108 5.27 -16.44 19.21
CA GLU A 108 6.14 -17.61 19.40
C GLU A 108 5.73 -18.80 18.53
N ASN A 109 4.71 -18.66 17.68
CA ASN A 109 4.25 -19.75 16.84
C ASN A 109 5.30 -20.03 15.74
N PRO A 110 5.89 -21.25 15.66
CA PRO A 110 6.89 -21.59 14.64
C PRO A 110 6.38 -21.43 13.21
N GLU A 111 5.07 -21.44 13.02
CA GLU A 111 4.42 -21.16 11.74
C GLU A 111 4.80 -19.78 11.18
N ILE A 112 5.09 -18.76 12.01
CA ILE A 112 5.55 -17.45 11.52
C ILE A 112 6.87 -17.56 10.77
N ILE A 113 7.79 -18.41 11.24
CA ILE A 113 9.09 -18.64 10.60
C ILE A 113 8.88 -19.27 9.22
N GLU A 114 8.02 -20.29 9.14
CA GLU A 114 7.70 -20.95 7.88
C GLU A 114 7.01 -19.99 6.90
N LEU A 115 6.05 -19.19 7.36
CA LEU A 115 5.41 -18.17 6.53
C LEU A 115 6.43 -17.14 6.02
N ALA A 116 7.30 -16.62 6.90
CA ALA A 116 8.32 -15.65 6.53
C ALA A 116 9.22 -16.20 5.42
N LYS A 117 9.71 -17.43 5.59
CA LYS A 117 10.53 -18.12 4.60
C LYS A 117 9.79 -18.28 3.26
N ARG A 118 8.55 -18.78 3.28
CA ARG A 118 7.78 -19.01 2.05
C ARG A 118 7.47 -17.71 1.29
N TYR A 119 7.13 -16.62 1.99
CA TYR A 119 6.94 -15.33 1.33
C TYR A 119 8.25 -14.73 0.81
N ALA A 120 9.36 -14.92 1.52
CA ALA A 120 10.68 -14.49 1.06
C ALA A 120 11.10 -15.23 -0.22
N GLU A 121 10.84 -16.54 -0.31
CA GLU A 121 11.08 -17.32 -1.54
C GLU A 121 10.26 -16.77 -2.73
N ILE A 122 8.98 -16.46 -2.53
CA ILE A 122 8.15 -15.85 -3.59
C ILE A 122 8.71 -14.47 -3.98
N ALA A 123 9.09 -13.65 -2.99
CA ALA A 123 9.61 -12.30 -3.21
C ALA A 123 10.94 -12.31 -3.99
N ALA A 124 11.81 -13.30 -3.75
CA ALA A 124 13.10 -13.45 -4.42
C ALA A 124 12.97 -13.73 -5.92
N ASP A 125 11.88 -14.38 -6.35
CA ASP A 125 11.63 -14.73 -7.75
C ASP A 125 10.87 -13.65 -8.53
N LEU A 126 10.52 -12.51 -7.90
CA LEU A 126 9.74 -11.46 -8.55
C LEU A 126 10.55 -10.72 -9.63
N PRO A 127 9.93 -10.39 -10.79
CA PRO A 127 10.55 -9.48 -11.74
C PRO A 127 10.53 -8.05 -11.18
N LEU A 128 11.71 -7.48 -10.93
CA LEU A 128 11.85 -6.16 -10.30
C LEU A 128 12.04 -5.00 -11.29
N GLY A 129 12.41 -5.28 -12.55
CA GLY A 129 12.63 -4.24 -13.55
C GLY A 129 11.37 -3.39 -13.77
N GLY A 130 11.46 -2.08 -13.61
CA GLY A 130 10.31 -1.16 -13.68
C GLY A 130 9.44 -1.09 -12.41
N ARG A 131 9.87 -1.73 -11.31
CA ARG A 131 9.22 -1.70 -10.00
C ARG A 131 10.18 -1.14 -8.95
N PRO A 132 10.46 0.17 -8.99
CA PRO A 132 11.57 0.76 -8.23
C PRO A 132 11.39 0.66 -6.71
N LEU A 133 10.17 0.80 -6.19
CA LEU A 133 9.95 0.71 -4.75
C LEU A 133 10.07 -0.74 -4.29
N ALA A 134 9.49 -1.68 -5.03
CA ALA A 134 9.64 -3.10 -4.75
C ALA A 134 11.11 -3.56 -4.83
N ALA A 135 11.85 -3.08 -5.84
CA ALA A 135 13.27 -3.40 -6.01
C ALA A 135 14.11 -2.91 -4.84
N ALA A 136 13.81 -1.70 -4.33
CA ALA A 136 14.44 -1.14 -3.16
C ALA A 136 14.18 -1.98 -1.90
N TRP A 137 12.93 -2.36 -1.65
CA TRP A 137 12.59 -3.24 -0.53
C TRP A 137 13.19 -4.65 -0.66
N ALA A 138 13.28 -5.20 -1.87
CA ALA A 138 13.90 -6.49 -2.10
C ALA A 138 15.42 -6.49 -1.87
N ALA A 139 16.06 -5.33 -2.01
CA ALA A 139 17.48 -5.14 -1.72
C ALA A 139 17.76 -4.79 -0.25
N ASP A 140 16.74 -4.39 0.52
CA ASP A 140 16.86 -4.10 1.95
C ASP A 140 17.11 -5.38 2.75
N THR A 141 17.85 -5.25 3.85
CA THR A 141 18.18 -6.41 4.68
C THR A 141 16.97 -6.79 5.53
N ALA A 142 16.49 -8.02 5.36
CA ALA A 142 15.40 -8.54 6.17
C ALA A 142 15.79 -8.58 7.66
N PRO A 143 14.91 -8.17 8.58
CA PRO A 143 15.16 -8.30 10.02
C PRO A 143 15.27 -9.78 10.47
N ASP A 144 16.02 -10.03 11.54
CA ASP A 144 16.21 -11.38 12.09
C ASP A 144 14.97 -11.93 12.83
N ASP A 145 14.21 -11.05 13.49
CA ASP A 145 12.98 -11.42 14.19
C ASP A 145 11.92 -11.99 13.22
N PRO A 146 11.39 -13.21 13.43
CA PRO A 146 10.53 -13.87 12.45
C PRO A 146 9.27 -13.10 12.02
N HIS A 147 8.60 -12.42 12.93
CA HIS A 147 7.40 -11.62 12.61
C HIS A 147 7.74 -10.35 11.81
N LEU A 148 8.93 -9.79 12.02
CA LEU A 148 9.43 -8.68 11.21
C LEU A 148 9.90 -9.15 9.84
N ALA A 149 10.57 -10.30 9.75
CA ALA A 149 10.94 -10.95 8.50
C ALA A 149 9.69 -11.27 7.64
N LEU A 150 8.63 -11.79 8.28
CA LEU A 150 7.34 -12.02 7.65
C LEU A 150 6.75 -10.72 7.08
N TRP A 151 6.71 -9.66 7.89
CA TRP A 151 6.21 -8.36 7.45
C TRP A 151 7.05 -7.78 6.31
N HIS A 152 8.37 -7.93 6.36
CA HIS A 152 9.30 -7.46 5.33
C HIS A 152 9.04 -8.16 3.99
N ALA A 153 8.96 -9.49 3.98
CA ALA A 153 8.67 -10.27 2.77
C ALA A 153 7.31 -9.90 2.15
N ILE A 154 6.29 -9.71 3.00
CA ILE A 154 4.96 -9.25 2.55
C ILE A 154 5.03 -7.81 2.01
N SER A 155 5.87 -6.95 2.59
CA SER A 155 6.05 -5.59 2.10
C SER A 155 6.68 -5.55 0.71
N ILE A 156 7.64 -6.42 0.41
CA ILE A 156 8.17 -6.56 -0.96
C ILE A 156 7.05 -6.92 -1.94
N LEU A 157 6.25 -7.95 -1.64
CA LEU A 157 5.13 -8.39 -2.49
C LEU A 157 4.08 -7.29 -2.67
N ARG A 158 3.80 -6.54 -1.60
CA ARG A 158 2.84 -5.46 -1.61
C ARG A 158 3.34 -4.30 -2.47
N GLU A 159 4.57 -3.85 -2.28
CA GLU A 159 5.13 -2.76 -3.08
C GLU A 159 5.31 -3.18 -4.54
N TRP A 160 5.62 -4.46 -4.81
CA TRP A 160 5.63 -5.01 -6.17
C TRP A 160 4.26 -4.94 -6.84
N ARG A 161 3.19 -5.30 -6.11
CA ARG A 161 1.81 -5.09 -6.59
C ARG A 161 1.52 -3.60 -6.81
N GLY A 162 1.99 -2.74 -5.90
CA GLY A 162 1.82 -1.29 -5.98
C GLY A 162 2.45 -0.69 -7.24
N ASP A 163 3.70 -1.04 -7.53
CA ASP A 163 4.41 -0.59 -8.73
C ASP A 163 3.74 -1.12 -10.01
N ASN A 164 3.27 -2.37 -10.02
CA ASN A 164 2.49 -2.93 -11.12
C ASN A 164 1.16 -2.16 -11.32
N HIS A 165 0.48 -1.80 -10.24
CA HIS A 165 -0.75 -1.02 -10.30
C HIS A 165 -0.50 0.39 -10.86
N ILE A 166 0.59 1.05 -10.45
CA ILE A 166 1.03 2.33 -11.01
C ILE A 166 1.28 2.20 -12.52
N ALA A 167 1.98 1.15 -12.96
CA ALA A 167 2.21 0.90 -14.39
C ALA A 167 0.89 0.75 -15.17
N VAL A 168 -0.10 0.05 -14.61
CA VAL A 168 -1.45 -0.06 -15.21
C VAL A 168 -2.15 1.29 -15.28
N LEU A 169 -2.11 2.10 -14.21
CA LEU A 169 -2.71 3.44 -14.19
C LEU A 169 -2.09 4.34 -15.27
N VAL A 170 -0.76 4.37 -15.36
CA VAL A 170 -0.02 5.11 -16.39
C VAL A 170 -0.42 4.63 -17.79
N ASN A 171 -0.48 3.33 -18.03
CA ASN A 171 -0.90 2.76 -19.32
C ASN A 171 -2.36 3.12 -19.68
N ARG A 172 -3.22 3.28 -18.68
CA ARG A 172 -4.63 3.71 -18.84
C ARG A 172 -4.80 5.24 -18.86
N GLY A 173 -3.69 5.99 -18.83
CA GLY A 173 -3.68 7.45 -18.86
C GLY A 173 -4.32 8.09 -17.63
N LEU A 174 -4.26 7.44 -16.47
CA LEU A 174 -4.64 8.04 -15.18
C LEU A 174 -3.36 8.46 -14.47
N ASP A 175 -3.15 9.76 -14.33
CA ASP A 175 -1.95 10.33 -13.70
C ASP A 175 -2.25 10.85 -12.29
N GLY A 176 -1.30 10.74 -11.37
CA GLY A 176 -1.35 11.22 -9.98
C GLY A 176 -2.74 11.40 -9.36
N LEU A 177 -3.23 12.65 -9.35
CA LEU A 177 -4.54 13.02 -8.77
C LEU A 177 -5.75 12.48 -9.55
N ASP A 178 -5.64 12.26 -10.86
CA ASP A 178 -6.71 11.65 -11.67
C ASP A 178 -6.99 10.22 -11.19
N ALA A 179 -5.95 9.44 -10.85
CA ALA A 179 -6.14 8.10 -10.30
C ALA A 179 -6.92 8.12 -8.97
N VAL A 180 -6.65 9.13 -8.15
CA VAL A 180 -7.29 9.28 -6.83
C VAL A 180 -8.71 9.78 -6.94
N THR A 181 -8.94 10.85 -7.71
CA THR A 181 -10.29 11.36 -7.94
C THR A 181 -11.15 10.28 -8.60
N PHE A 182 -10.62 9.54 -9.58
CA PHE A 182 -11.30 8.40 -10.18
C PHE A 182 -11.65 7.32 -9.15
N HIS A 183 -10.71 6.93 -8.29
CA HIS A 183 -10.96 5.96 -7.20
C HIS A 183 -11.97 6.47 -6.16
N GLU A 184 -12.04 7.78 -5.92
CA GLU A 184 -12.95 8.39 -4.94
C GLU A 184 -14.35 8.67 -5.52
N ALA A 185 -14.53 8.58 -6.84
CA ALA A 185 -15.81 8.80 -7.52
C ALA A 185 -16.86 7.78 -7.09
N GLN A 186 -18.11 8.18 -6.86
CA GLN A 186 -19.17 7.24 -6.49
C GLN A 186 -19.32 6.13 -7.56
N LEU A 187 -19.52 4.88 -7.11
CA LEU A 187 -19.72 3.74 -8.00
C LEU A 187 -21.19 3.62 -8.40
N PRO A 188 -21.50 3.37 -9.68
CA PRO A 188 -22.86 3.05 -10.13
C PRO A 188 -23.36 1.70 -9.63
N ASP A 189 -22.46 0.76 -9.39
CA ASP A 189 -22.75 -0.62 -9.03
C ASP A 189 -22.59 -0.83 -7.52
N PRO A 190 -23.69 -1.01 -6.76
CA PRO A 190 -23.64 -1.17 -5.31
C PRO A 190 -23.08 -2.53 -4.85
N THR A 191 -22.89 -3.48 -5.77
CA THR A 191 -22.32 -4.79 -5.44
C THR A 191 -20.80 -4.73 -5.28
N ILE A 192 -20.15 -3.71 -5.86
CA ILE A 192 -18.71 -3.50 -5.74
C ILE A 192 -18.41 -2.88 -4.39
N ARG A 193 -17.71 -3.65 -3.55
CA ARG A 193 -17.19 -3.17 -2.27
C ARG A 193 -15.83 -2.53 -2.48
N ARG A 194 -15.76 -1.21 -2.29
CA ARG A 194 -14.51 -0.44 -2.35
C ARG A 194 -14.39 0.46 -1.14
N ARG A 195 -13.18 0.52 -0.56
CA ARG A 195 -12.87 1.48 0.50
C ARG A 195 -12.36 2.77 -0.12
N VAL A 196 -12.96 3.88 0.30
CA VAL A 196 -12.58 5.24 -0.08
C VAL A 196 -12.33 6.05 1.18
N LEU A 197 -11.46 7.05 1.11
CA LEU A 197 -11.15 7.93 2.25
C LEU A 197 -12.05 9.17 2.27
N GLY A 198 -12.62 9.55 1.13
CA GLY A 198 -13.35 10.80 0.91
C GLY A 198 -12.42 11.96 0.56
N ARG A 199 -12.90 12.86 -0.31
CA ARG A 199 -12.18 14.06 -0.83
C ARG A 199 -11.35 14.77 0.23
N LYS A 200 -11.97 15.18 1.35
CA LYS A 200 -11.30 15.96 2.40
C LYS A 200 -10.08 15.24 3.00
N LEU A 201 -10.23 13.97 3.39
CA LEU A 201 -9.12 13.22 3.99
C LEU A 201 -8.03 12.93 2.95
N VAL A 202 -8.41 12.65 1.71
CA VAL A 202 -7.47 12.47 0.62
C VAL A 202 -6.64 13.73 0.40
N GLN A 203 -7.26 14.89 0.23
CA GLN A 203 -6.55 16.16 0.05
C GLN A 203 -5.60 16.45 1.21
N ILE A 204 -6.05 16.28 2.46
CA ILE A 204 -5.21 16.47 3.65
C ILE A 204 -4.01 15.52 3.64
N THR A 205 -4.20 14.26 3.30
CA THR A 205 -3.12 13.26 3.42
C THR A 205 -2.19 13.23 2.22
N ARG A 206 -2.68 13.60 1.02
CA ARG A 206 -1.93 13.55 -0.24
C ARG A 206 -1.45 14.94 -0.70
N GLY A 207 -1.92 16.02 -0.07
CA GLY A 207 -1.40 17.38 -0.27
C GLY A 207 -2.00 18.14 -1.45
N TRP A 208 -3.18 17.72 -1.94
CA TRP A 208 -3.84 18.34 -3.09
C TRP A 208 -4.79 19.45 -2.67
N SER A 209 -4.85 20.53 -3.44
CA SER A 209 -5.78 21.65 -3.25
C SER A 209 -7.19 21.33 -3.77
N ASP A 210 -8.15 22.20 -3.47
CA ASP A 210 -9.49 22.14 -4.07
C ASP A 210 -9.45 22.40 -5.57
N ASP A 211 -8.74 23.42 -6.03
CA ASP A 211 -8.61 23.72 -7.45
C ASP A 211 -8.00 22.55 -8.25
N ALA A 212 -6.98 21.88 -7.70
CA ALA A 212 -6.37 20.71 -8.33
C ALA A 212 -7.36 19.54 -8.43
N TRP A 213 -8.16 19.33 -7.37
CA TRP A 213 -9.20 18.31 -7.34
C TRP A 213 -10.27 18.58 -8.39
N ASP A 214 -10.80 19.80 -8.43
CA ASP A 214 -11.89 20.16 -9.34
C ASP A 214 -11.40 20.13 -10.80
N ALA A 215 -10.17 20.58 -11.07
CA ALA A 215 -9.55 20.42 -12.38
C ALA A 215 -9.37 18.95 -12.78
N SER A 216 -9.06 18.06 -11.83
CA SER A 216 -8.96 16.61 -12.05
C SER A 216 -10.31 16.00 -12.40
N VAL A 217 -11.37 16.36 -11.66
CA VAL A 217 -12.75 15.92 -11.96
C VAL A 217 -13.16 16.40 -13.36
N GLN A 218 -12.87 17.64 -13.73
CA GLN A 218 -13.17 18.19 -15.06
C GLN A 218 -12.44 17.42 -16.18
N ARG A 219 -11.15 17.06 -16.00
CA ARG A 219 -10.41 16.24 -16.97
C ARG A 219 -11.03 14.85 -17.14
N LEU A 220 -11.41 14.19 -16.04
CA LEU A 220 -12.08 12.90 -16.08
C LEU A 220 -13.47 12.99 -16.73
N ALA A 221 -14.20 14.08 -16.51
CA ALA A 221 -15.51 14.32 -17.12
C ALA A 221 -15.39 14.57 -18.63
N ALA A 222 -14.38 15.33 -19.06
CA ALA A 222 -14.08 15.54 -20.48
C ALA A 222 -13.72 14.23 -21.21
N ARG A 223 -13.21 13.24 -20.48
CA ARG A 223 -12.97 11.87 -20.98
C ARG A 223 -14.22 10.97 -20.92
N GLY A 224 -15.34 11.48 -20.42
CA GLY A 224 -16.58 10.71 -20.23
C GLY A 224 -16.49 9.64 -19.15
N LEU A 225 -15.51 9.69 -18.25
CA LEU A 225 -15.28 8.68 -17.20
C LEU A 225 -16.08 8.96 -15.93
N VAL A 226 -16.37 10.24 -15.66
CA VAL A 226 -17.17 10.68 -14.51
C VAL A 226 -18.24 11.67 -14.94
N THR A 227 -19.31 11.73 -14.17
CA THR A 227 -20.28 12.83 -14.16
C THR A 227 -20.11 13.57 -12.84
N ASP A 228 -19.97 14.89 -12.90
CA ASP A 228 -19.97 15.75 -11.72
C ASP A 228 -21.41 16.11 -11.32
N GLY A 229 -21.65 16.32 -10.02
CA GLY A 229 -22.98 16.59 -9.49
C GLY A 229 -22.98 17.06 -8.03
N ASP A 230 -24.15 17.41 -7.51
CA ASP A 230 -24.30 18.10 -6.22
C ASP A 230 -23.76 17.31 -5.00
N SER A 231 -23.63 15.99 -5.12
CA SER A 231 -23.08 15.11 -4.07
C SER A 231 -21.64 14.66 -4.34
N GLY A 232 -20.94 15.36 -5.23
CA GLY A 232 -19.65 14.99 -5.78
C GLY A 232 -19.78 14.23 -7.10
N HIS A 233 -18.65 13.71 -7.58
CA HIS A 233 -18.57 13.05 -8.88
C HIS A 233 -18.80 11.53 -8.79
N ARG A 234 -19.38 10.97 -9.85
CA ARG A 234 -19.76 9.55 -9.97
C ARG A 234 -19.18 8.97 -11.25
N LEU A 235 -18.74 7.70 -11.23
CA LEU A 235 -18.32 7.01 -12.46
C LEU A 235 -19.51 6.88 -13.44
N THR A 236 -19.23 7.08 -14.72
CA THR A 236 -20.12 6.66 -15.82
C THR A 236 -19.99 5.15 -16.04
N ASP A 237 -20.75 4.59 -16.99
CA ASP A 237 -20.58 3.18 -17.40
C ASP A 237 -19.18 2.94 -17.99
N ALA A 238 -18.67 3.87 -18.80
CA ALA A 238 -17.29 3.82 -19.30
C ALA A 238 -16.26 3.94 -18.18
N GLY A 239 -16.53 4.77 -17.16
CA GLY A 239 -15.72 4.85 -15.95
C GLY A 239 -15.72 3.53 -15.17
N LEU A 240 -16.87 2.88 -15.02
CA LEU A 240 -16.98 1.59 -14.36
C LEU A 240 -16.23 0.49 -15.12
N GLU A 241 -16.33 0.48 -16.45
CA GLU A 241 -15.58 -0.44 -17.31
C GLU A 241 -14.07 -0.24 -17.13
N LEU A 242 -13.60 1.00 -17.15
CA LEU A 242 -12.20 1.32 -16.91
C LEU A 242 -11.74 0.88 -15.51
N TYR A 243 -12.56 1.11 -14.47
CA TYR A 243 -12.26 0.67 -13.11
C TYR A 243 -12.07 -0.86 -13.07
N ARG A 244 -12.99 -1.62 -13.66
CA ARG A 244 -12.90 -3.08 -13.72
C ARG A 244 -11.67 -3.53 -14.52
N ALA A 245 -11.34 -2.85 -15.61
CA ALA A 245 -10.17 -3.15 -16.42
C ALA A 245 -8.86 -2.89 -15.66
N VAL A 246 -8.73 -1.76 -14.95
CA VAL A 246 -7.54 -1.46 -14.12
C VAL A 246 -7.34 -2.53 -13.06
N GLU A 247 -8.41 -2.92 -12.37
CA GLU A 247 -8.36 -3.95 -11.33
C GLU A 247 -7.97 -5.32 -11.90
N ALA A 248 -8.58 -5.72 -13.02
CA ALA A 248 -8.29 -6.99 -13.69
C ALA A 248 -6.87 -7.05 -14.26
N ASP A 249 -6.40 -5.98 -14.90
CA ASP A 249 -5.04 -5.89 -15.44
C ASP A 249 -4.00 -5.94 -14.32
N THR A 250 -4.26 -5.25 -13.20
CA THR A 250 -3.36 -5.28 -12.05
C THR A 250 -3.24 -6.70 -11.50
N ASP A 251 -4.36 -7.40 -11.34
CA ASP A 251 -4.37 -8.78 -10.83
C ASP A 251 -3.72 -9.75 -11.83
N ALA A 252 -3.96 -9.57 -13.13
CA ALA A 252 -3.33 -10.36 -14.18
C ALA A 252 -1.80 -10.15 -14.22
N LEU A 253 -1.34 -8.91 -14.08
CA LEU A 253 0.09 -8.58 -14.03
C LEU A 253 0.76 -9.14 -12.77
N CYS A 254 0.00 -9.30 -11.69
CA CYS A 254 0.48 -9.85 -10.42
C CYS A 254 0.33 -11.38 -10.30
N ALA A 255 -0.46 -12.00 -11.16
CA ALA A 255 -0.75 -13.43 -11.16
C ALA A 255 0.48 -14.36 -11.14
N PRO A 256 1.61 -14.06 -11.81
CA PRO A 256 2.77 -14.96 -11.82
C PRO A 256 3.34 -15.26 -10.43
N ALA A 257 3.26 -14.34 -9.48
CA ALA A 257 3.72 -14.56 -8.10
C ALA A 257 2.89 -15.62 -7.34
N TRP A 258 1.71 -15.97 -7.87
CA TRP A 258 0.72 -16.80 -7.19
C TRP A 258 0.32 -18.05 -7.98
N SER A 259 1.08 -18.42 -9.02
CA SER A 259 0.76 -19.57 -9.87
C SER A 259 1.15 -20.93 -9.28
N GLY A 260 1.91 -20.96 -8.19
CA GLY A 260 2.32 -22.20 -7.51
C GLY A 260 1.16 -22.90 -6.80
N SER A 261 1.16 -24.23 -6.78
CA SER A 261 0.06 -25.06 -6.23
C SER A 261 -0.21 -24.90 -4.73
N GLY A 262 0.68 -24.24 -3.98
CA GLY A 262 0.54 -23.97 -2.54
C GLY A 262 0.12 -22.54 -2.18
N ALA A 263 -0.18 -21.68 -3.16
CA ALA A 263 -0.48 -20.27 -2.90
C ALA A 263 -1.72 -20.08 -2.02
N ASP A 264 -2.80 -20.80 -2.28
CA ASP A 264 -4.03 -20.69 -1.49
C ASP A 264 -3.87 -21.17 -0.05
N ASP A 265 -3.18 -22.30 0.14
CA ASP A 265 -2.86 -22.84 1.47
C ASP A 265 -2.00 -21.85 2.27
N LEU A 266 -0.96 -21.27 1.65
CA LEU A 266 -0.11 -20.26 2.27
C LEU A 266 -0.90 -19.04 2.74
N LEU A 267 -1.82 -18.54 1.90
CA LEU A 267 -2.70 -17.43 2.26
C LEU A 267 -3.62 -17.83 3.42
N ASP A 268 -4.21 -19.02 3.39
CA ASP A 268 -5.14 -19.49 4.41
C ASP A 268 -4.46 -19.67 5.78
N ARG A 269 -3.23 -20.18 5.80
CA ARG A 269 -2.37 -20.28 7.00
C ARG A 269 -1.95 -18.92 7.56
N THR A 270 -1.91 -17.88 6.73
CA THR A 270 -1.59 -16.51 7.15
C THR A 270 -2.79 -15.79 7.78
N ARG A 271 -4.03 -16.20 7.45
CA ARG A 271 -5.27 -15.55 7.92
C ARG A 271 -5.39 -15.38 9.43
N PRO A 272 -4.99 -16.33 10.31
CA PRO A 272 -5.09 -16.16 11.75
C PRO A 272 -4.30 -14.95 12.29
N TYR A 273 -3.13 -14.66 11.73
CA TYR A 273 -2.29 -13.52 12.13
C TYR A 273 -2.85 -12.19 11.63
N VAL A 274 -3.26 -12.15 10.36
CA VAL A 274 -3.97 -11.01 9.76
C VAL A 274 -5.24 -10.71 10.56
N LYS A 275 -5.97 -11.76 10.95
CA LYS A 275 -7.18 -11.63 11.75
C LYS A 275 -6.91 -10.99 13.10
N ALA A 276 -5.83 -11.35 13.79
CA ALA A 276 -5.45 -10.72 15.05
C ALA A 276 -5.22 -9.21 14.89
N ILE A 277 -4.58 -8.80 13.80
CA ILE A 277 -4.35 -7.39 13.46
C ILE A 277 -5.65 -6.64 13.18
N ILE A 278 -6.57 -7.26 12.43
CA ILE A 278 -7.91 -6.69 12.19
C ILE A 278 -8.70 -6.57 13.50
N ASP A 279 -8.69 -7.62 14.33
CA ASP A 279 -9.45 -7.69 15.58
C ASP A 279 -8.90 -6.74 16.66
N ALA A 280 -7.64 -6.30 16.55
CA ALA A 280 -7.06 -5.25 17.39
C ALA A 280 -7.76 -3.88 17.21
N GLY A 281 -8.45 -3.66 16.08
CA GLY A 281 -9.24 -2.44 15.87
C GLY A 281 -8.42 -1.19 15.54
N ILE A 282 -7.15 -1.36 15.17
CA ILE A 282 -6.20 -0.26 14.92
C ILE A 282 -6.34 0.32 13.51
N LEU A 283 -6.67 -0.53 12.53
CA LEU A 283 -6.71 -0.14 11.12
C LEU A 283 -7.99 0.67 10.79
N PRO A 284 -7.94 1.59 9.82
CA PRO A 284 -9.12 2.34 9.39
C PRO A 284 -10.32 1.44 9.04
N GLY A 285 -11.47 1.73 9.65
CA GLY A 285 -12.71 0.98 9.45
C GLY A 285 -12.80 -0.36 10.19
N THR A 286 -11.84 -0.66 11.07
CA THR A 286 -11.93 -1.81 12.00
C THR A 286 -12.44 -1.37 13.37
N ARG A 287 -12.88 -2.32 14.19
CA ARG A 287 -13.33 -2.09 15.58
C ARG A 287 -12.70 -3.16 16.45
N THR A 288 -12.24 -2.78 17.64
CA THR A 288 -11.69 -3.74 18.60
C THR A 288 -12.76 -4.76 18.97
N LYS A 289 -12.44 -6.04 18.82
CA LYS A 289 -13.30 -7.08 19.37
C LYS A 289 -13.17 -7.07 20.89
N ARG A 290 -14.31 -6.85 21.57
CA ARG A 290 -14.43 -7.05 23.01
C ARG A 290 -14.40 -8.54 23.34
#